data_AF-A0A7K2NWW7-F1
#
_entry.id   AF-A0A7K2NWW7-F1
#
_cell.length_a   1.000
_cell.length_b   1.000
_cell.length_c   1.000
_cell.angle_alpha   90.00
_cell.angle_beta   90.00
_cell.angle_gamma   90.00
#
_symmetry.space_group_name_H-M   'P 1'
#
loop_
_entity.id
_entity.type
_entity.pdbx_description
1 polymer ?
#
loop_
_entity_poly.entity_id
_entity_poly.type
_entity_poly.pdbx_seq_one_letter_code
_entity_poly.pdbx_strand_id
1 'polypeptide(L)'
;AWVCTRAETWRGEGARVLAQFRTPGGVQGAVAAKAQDVPACGERDPQVLAGVLWKSEGGHWYLLAAGGPDTESIAATGGISDSADGNLLTAKAEQGARAELTGTLDGGRTIGGLR
;
A
#
# COMPACT_ATOMS: atom_id res chain seq x y z
N ALA A 1 -6.58 7.10 -6.32
CA ALA A 1 -6.96 5.70 -6.57
C ALA A 1 -5.76 4.81 -6.33
N TRP A 2 -5.99 3.57 -5.92
CA TRP A 2 -4.94 2.57 -5.68
C TRP A 2 -5.06 1.45 -6.69
N VAL A 3 -3.93 0.97 -7.18
CA VAL A 3 -3.85 -0.16 -8.12
C VAL A 3 -2.74 -1.07 -7.67
N CYS A 4 -3.00 -2.37 -7.69
CA CYS A 4 -1.94 -3.36 -7.63
C CYS A 4 -1.81 -4.08 -8.95
N THR A 5 -0.61 -4.08 -9.51
CA THR A 5 -0.29 -4.70 -10.80
C THR A 5 0.68 -5.83 -10.57
N ARG A 6 0.29 -7.05 -10.95
CA ARG A 6 1.17 -8.21 -11.04
C ARG A 6 1.52 -8.46 -12.50
N ALA A 7 2.80 -8.53 -12.80
CA ALA A 7 3.33 -8.88 -14.11
C ALA A 7 4.09 -10.21 -14.00
N GLU A 8 3.59 -11.22 -14.72
CA GLU A 8 4.25 -12.50 -14.89
C GLU A 8 5.19 -12.47 -16.09
N THR A 9 6.18 -13.37 -16.11
CA THR A 9 7.02 -13.56 -17.30
C THR A 9 6.69 -14.88 -17.98
N TRP A 10 6.90 -14.92 -19.30
CA TRP A 10 6.72 -16.14 -20.10
C TRP A 10 7.61 -17.31 -19.67
N ARG A 11 8.67 -17.06 -18.89
CA ARG A 11 9.54 -18.11 -18.33
C ARG A 11 8.92 -18.78 -17.10
N GLY A 12 7.83 -18.24 -16.56
CA GLY A 12 7.19 -18.71 -15.32
C GLY A 12 7.88 -18.25 -14.03
N GLU A 13 8.99 -17.52 -14.13
CA GLU A 13 9.75 -16.96 -13.00
C GLU A 13 9.91 -15.44 -13.15
N GLY A 14 10.30 -14.75 -12.08
CA GLY A 14 10.59 -13.32 -12.15
C GLY A 14 9.34 -12.45 -12.10
N ALA A 15 8.29 -12.91 -11.42
CA ALA A 15 7.08 -12.10 -11.23
C ALA A 15 7.44 -10.76 -10.59
N ARG A 16 6.75 -9.69 -11.00
CA ARG A 16 6.91 -8.35 -10.43
C ARG A 16 5.55 -7.84 -9.97
N VAL A 17 5.51 -7.28 -8.77
CA VAL A 17 4.31 -6.67 -8.21
C VAL A 17 4.59 -5.20 -7.93
N LEU A 18 3.69 -4.32 -8.37
CA LEU A 18 3.74 -2.88 -8.12
C LEU A 18 2.43 -2.45 -7.45
N ALA A 19 2.53 -1.82 -6.29
CA ALA A 19 1.43 -1.06 -5.70
C ALA A 19 1.60 0.41 -6.06
N GLN A 20 0.58 1.00 -6.67
CA GLN A 20 0.63 2.35 -7.23
C GLN A 20 -0.49 3.23 -6.66
N PHE A 21 -0.13 4.45 -6.30
CA PHE A 21 -1.07 5.50 -5.90
C PHE A 21 -1.20 6.54 -7.01
N ARG A 22 -2.43 6.72 -7.50
CA ARG A 22 -2.80 7.77 -8.43
C ARG A 22 -3.40 8.95 -7.66
N THR A 23 -2.70 10.08 -7.67
CA THR A 23 -3.18 11.33 -7.09
C THR A 23 -4.42 11.86 -7.81
N PRO A 24 -5.27 12.66 -7.14
CA PRO A 24 -6.30 13.44 -7.82
C PRO A 24 -5.69 14.27 -8.96
N GLY A 25 -6.34 14.29 -10.13
CA GLY A 25 -5.84 14.99 -11.32
C GLY A 25 -4.60 14.38 -11.99
N GLY A 26 -3.91 13.44 -11.34
CA GLY A 26 -2.74 12.76 -11.89
C GLY A 26 -3.11 11.81 -13.03
N VAL A 27 -2.30 11.80 -14.09
CA VAL A 27 -2.43 10.84 -15.20
C VAL A 27 -1.63 9.55 -14.96
N GLN A 28 -0.58 9.60 -14.14
CA GLN A 28 0.28 8.46 -13.81
C GLN A 28 0.15 8.06 -12.34
N GLY A 29 0.33 6.77 -12.05
CA GLY A 29 0.42 6.24 -10.69
C GLY A 29 1.86 6.29 -10.18
N ALA A 30 2.08 6.91 -9.02
CA ALA A 30 3.35 6.84 -8.30
C ALA A 30 3.52 5.45 -7.68
N VAL A 31 4.70 4.84 -7.84
CA VAL A 31 5.01 3.54 -7.22
C VAL A 31 5.18 3.74 -5.72
N ALA A 32 4.26 3.19 -4.94
CA ALA A 32 4.28 3.22 -3.48
C ALA A 32 5.10 2.07 -2.91
N ALA A 33 4.99 0.88 -3.53
CA ALA A 33 5.76 -0.29 -3.17
C ALA A 33 5.97 -1.22 -4.37
N LYS A 34 7.02 -2.03 -4.30
CA LYS A 34 7.35 -3.03 -5.30
C LYS A 34 7.88 -4.29 -4.64
N ALA A 35 7.59 -5.43 -5.24
CA ALA A 35 8.11 -6.71 -4.81
C ALA A 35 8.40 -7.59 -6.04
N GLN A 36 9.25 -8.59 -5.85
CA GLN A 36 9.61 -9.56 -6.87
C GLN A 36 9.40 -10.97 -6.31
N ASP A 37 8.91 -11.89 -7.15
CA ASP A 37 8.77 -13.32 -6.82
C ASP A 37 7.90 -13.59 -5.57
N VAL A 38 6.95 -12.69 -5.27
CA VAL A 38 5.92 -12.82 -4.23
C VAL A 38 4.56 -13.17 -4.84
N PRO A 39 3.59 -13.75 -4.11
CA PRO A 39 2.27 -14.12 -4.65
C PRO A 39 1.26 -12.96 -4.69
N ALA A 40 1.56 -11.82 -4.07
CA ALA A 40 0.67 -10.67 -3.94
C ALA A 40 0.01 -10.25 -5.26
N CYS A 41 -1.24 -9.81 -5.17
CA CYS A 41 -2.07 -9.34 -6.29
C CYS A 41 -2.23 -10.38 -7.40
N GLY A 42 -2.09 -11.66 -7.05
CA GLY A 42 -2.32 -12.80 -7.92
C GLY A 42 -3.40 -13.72 -7.37
N GLU A 43 -3.79 -14.71 -8.16
CA GLU A 43 -4.84 -15.67 -7.77
C GLU A 43 -4.50 -16.45 -6.49
N ARG A 44 -3.21 -16.70 -6.24
CA ARG A 44 -2.75 -17.43 -5.04
C ARG A 44 -2.83 -16.59 -3.77
N ASP A 45 -2.61 -15.28 -3.90
CA ASP A 45 -2.71 -14.34 -2.79
C ASP A 45 -3.12 -12.96 -3.32
N PRO A 46 -4.41 -12.61 -3.28
CA PRO A 46 -4.88 -11.33 -3.80
C PRO A 46 -4.55 -10.17 -2.85
N GLN A 47 -4.00 -10.43 -1.67
CA GLN A 47 -3.82 -9.44 -0.63
C GLN A 47 -2.61 -8.54 -0.90
N VAL A 48 -2.75 -7.27 -0.55
CA VAL A 48 -1.70 -6.26 -0.66
C VAL A 48 -1.94 -5.16 0.35
N LEU A 49 -0.86 -4.60 0.87
CA LEU A 49 -0.85 -3.38 1.67
C LEU A 49 0.29 -2.51 1.18
N ALA A 50 0.03 -1.22 0.96
CA ALA A 50 1.05 -0.28 0.55
C ALA A 50 0.76 1.11 1.12
N GLY A 51 1.80 1.93 1.23
CA GLY A 51 1.66 3.33 1.62
C GLY A 51 2.67 4.23 0.94
N VAL A 52 2.32 5.51 0.86
CA VAL A 52 3.11 6.56 0.23
C VAL A 52 3.03 7.83 1.07
N LEU A 53 4.15 8.55 1.16
CA LEU A 53 4.10 9.93 1.61
C LEU A 53 3.66 10.84 0.48
N TRP A 54 2.58 11.59 0.73
CA TRP A 54 2.00 12.51 -0.23
C TRP A 54 1.86 13.89 0.40
N LYS A 55 2.16 14.92 -0.40
CA LYS A 55 1.96 16.32 -0.02
C LYS A 55 0.68 16.82 -0.68
N SER A 56 -0.25 17.33 0.12
CA SER A 56 -1.46 17.95 -0.38
C SER A 56 -1.17 19.26 -1.11
N GLU A 57 -2.14 19.73 -1.90
CA GLU A 57 -2.05 21.04 -2.58
C GLU A 57 -1.88 22.19 -1.58
N GLY A 58 -2.49 22.09 -0.39
CA GLY A 58 -2.30 23.02 0.72
C GLY A 58 -0.94 22.92 1.42
N GLY A 59 -0.08 22.00 0.99
CA GLY A 59 1.29 21.88 1.45
C GLY A 59 1.51 21.00 2.68
N HIS A 60 0.49 20.30 3.14
CA HIS A 60 0.58 19.40 4.30
C HIS A 60 0.99 18.00 3.87
N TRP A 61 1.83 17.35 4.68
CA TRP A 61 2.28 16.00 4.43
C TRP A 61 1.36 14.97 5.11
N TYR A 62 1.11 13.89 4.39
CA TYR A 62 0.31 12.76 4.85
C TYR A 62 0.98 11.46 4.46
N LEU A 63 0.84 10.46 5.32
CA LEU A 63 0.91 9.08 4.91
C LEU A 63 -0.47 8.66 4.41
N LEU A 64 -0.51 8.22 3.16
CA LEU A 64 -1.67 7.53 2.60
C LEU A 64 -1.32 6.05 2.51
N ALA A 65 -2.17 5.19 3.05
CA ALA A 65 -2.02 3.75 2.90
C ALA A 65 -3.34 3.11 2.44
N ALA A 66 -3.20 1.98 1.75
CA ALA A 66 -4.33 1.21 1.27
C ALA A 66 -4.05 -0.30 1.30
N GLY A 67 -5.06 -1.04 1.70
CA GLY A 67 -5.13 -2.50 1.65
C GLY A 67 -6.05 -2.98 0.54
N GLY A 68 -5.96 -4.28 0.22
CA GLY A 68 -6.92 -4.97 -0.63
C GLY A 68 -8.35 -4.97 -0.05
N PRO A 69 -9.34 -5.47 -0.81
CA PRO A 69 -10.76 -5.44 -0.40
C PRO A 69 -11.05 -6.09 0.95
N ASP A 70 -10.29 -7.12 1.32
CA ASP A 70 -10.50 -7.88 2.55
C ASP A 70 -9.81 -7.26 3.78
N THR A 71 -9.26 -6.05 3.66
CA THR A 71 -8.60 -5.36 4.78
C THR A 71 -9.64 -4.68 5.69
N GLU A 72 -9.69 -5.10 6.95
CA GLU A 72 -10.58 -4.57 7.98
C GLU A 72 -9.97 -3.40 8.76
N SER A 73 -8.66 -3.33 8.89
CA SER A 73 -7.98 -2.19 9.50
C SER A 73 -6.55 -2.04 9.01
N ILE A 74 -6.04 -0.80 9.09
CA ILE A 74 -4.65 -0.48 8.81
C ILE A 74 -4.08 0.30 9.98
N ALA A 75 -2.91 -0.10 10.44
CA ALA A 75 -2.11 0.61 11.42
C ALA A 75 -0.76 1.04 10.81
N ALA A 76 -0.35 2.26 11.14
CA ALA A 76 0.97 2.79 10.87
C ALA A 76 1.72 3.00 12.20
N THR A 77 2.95 2.52 12.26
CA THR A 77 3.85 2.68 13.42
C THR A 77 5.23 3.18 12.99
N GLY A 78 6.09 3.51 13.96
CA GLY A 78 7.43 4.04 13.72
C GLY A 78 7.47 5.56 13.80
N GLY A 79 7.78 6.25 12.70
CA GLY A 79 7.79 7.72 12.63
C GLY A 79 6.41 8.36 12.48
N ILE A 80 5.37 7.54 12.36
CA ILE A 80 3.95 7.91 12.30
C ILE A 80 3.21 6.90 13.18
N SER A 81 2.27 7.35 14.00
CA SER A 81 1.43 6.49 14.84
C SER A 81 -0.03 6.85 14.60
N ASP A 82 -0.71 6.06 13.77
CA ASP A 82 -2.11 6.28 13.42
C ASP A 82 -2.74 4.96 12.96
N SER A 83 -4.06 4.87 12.99
CA SER A 83 -4.79 3.69 12.55
C SER A 83 -6.18 4.06 12.07
N ALA A 84 -6.70 3.28 11.13
CA ALA A 84 -8.05 3.42 10.63
C ALA A 84 -8.72 2.07 10.44
N ASP A 85 -10.03 2.04 10.72
CA ASP A 85 -10.89 0.94 10.29
C ASP A 85 -11.11 1.01 8.77
N GLY A 86 -11.23 -0.15 8.15
CA GLY A 86 -11.30 -0.35 6.72
C GLY A 86 -9.93 -0.42 6.02
N ASN A 87 -9.98 -0.36 4.70
CA ASN A 87 -8.83 -0.61 3.83
C ASN A 87 -8.08 0.67 3.42
N LEU A 88 -8.32 1.80 4.06
CA LEU A 88 -7.67 3.09 3.77
C LEU A 88 -7.25 3.78 5.05
N LEU A 89 -6.02 4.31 5.07
CA LEU A 89 -5.52 5.15 6.15
C LEU A 89 -4.99 6.47 5.58
N THR A 90 -5.36 7.57 6.22
CA THR A 90 -4.79 8.90 5.99
C THR A 90 -4.29 9.45 7.31
N ALA A 91 -2.97 9.45 7.50
CA ALA A 91 -2.34 9.91 8.73
C ALA A 91 -1.55 11.18 8.45
N LYS A 92 -1.58 12.16 9.38
CA LYS A 92 -0.68 13.32 9.28
C LYS A 92 0.77 12.85 9.42
N ALA A 93 1.64 13.45 8.62
CA ALA A 93 3.06 13.10 8.61
C ALA A 93 3.92 14.34 8.47
N GLU A 94 5.22 14.15 8.68
CA GLU A 94 6.25 15.11 8.33
C GLU A 94 6.94 14.69 7.03
N GLN A 95 7.62 15.65 6.40
CA GLN A 95 8.42 15.36 5.22
C GLN A 95 9.50 14.32 5.55
N GLY A 96 9.55 13.23 4.78
CA GLY A 96 10.55 12.18 4.95
C GLY A 96 10.27 11.20 6.11
N ALA A 97 9.13 11.30 6.77
CA ALA A 97 8.70 10.33 7.76
C ALA A 97 8.69 8.89 7.19
N ARG A 98 8.96 7.91 8.04
CA ARG A 98 8.90 6.49 7.68
C ARG A 98 7.88 5.80 8.58
N ALA A 99 7.03 4.98 7.98
CA ALA A 99 6.06 4.18 8.68
C ALA A 99 6.25 2.71 8.35
N GLU A 100 6.06 1.87 9.36
CA GLU A 100 5.78 0.46 9.19
C GLU A 100 4.27 0.30 9.10
N LEU A 101 3.81 -0.51 8.14
CA LEU A 101 2.39 -0.74 7.91
C LEU A 101 2.02 -2.15 8.31
N THR A 102 0.95 -2.27 9.09
CA THR A 102 0.27 -3.52 9.39
C THR A 102 -1.18 -3.40 8.95
N GLY A 103 -1.67 -4.39 8.20
CA GLY A 103 -3.08 -4.51 7.85
C GLY A 103 -3.66 -5.75 8.50
N THR A 104 -4.87 -5.65 9.05
CA THR A 104 -5.63 -6.80 9.53
C THR A 104 -6.68 -7.12 8.49
N LEU A 105 -6.71 -8.37 8.04
CA LEU A 105 -7.68 -8.87 7.08
C LEU A 105 -8.90 -9.47 7.79
N ASP A 106 -9.98 -9.69 7.05
CA ASP A 106 -11.11 -10.50 7.48
C ASP A 106 -10.60 -11.87 8.00
N GLY A 107 -11.15 -12.30 9.14
CA GLY A 107 -10.70 -13.46 9.89
C GLY A 107 -9.43 -13.23 10.74
N GLY A 108 -8.95 -11.99 10.87
CA GLY A 108 -7.91 -11.58 11.82
C GLY A 108 -6.46 -11.84 11.39
N ARG A 109 -6.23 -12.33 10.17
CA ARG A 109 -4.87 -12.51 9.63
C ARG A 109 -4.21 -11.16 9.39
N THR A 110 -2.99 -10.97 9.85
CA THR A 110 -2.24 -9.73 9.60
C THR A 110 -1.31 -9.85 8.40
N ILE A 111 -1.13 -8.73 7.69
CA ILE A 111 -0.17 -8.58 6.58
C ILE A 111 0.67 -7.31 6.79
N GLY A 112 1.90 -7.35 6.30
CA GLY A 112 2.78 -6.17 6.26
C GLY A 112 2.70 -5.43 4.92
N GLY A 113 3.32 -4.26 4.85
CA GLY A 113 3.54 -3.55 3.58
C GLY A 113 4.29 -4.40 2.55
N LEU A 114 3.90 -4.27 1.28
CA LEU A 114 4.52 -4.94 0.13
C LEU A 114 6.03 -4.64 0.07
N ARG A 115 6.85 -5.71 -0.03
CA ARG A 115 8.32 -5.66 -0.04
C ARG A 115 8.91 -6.86 -0.79
#